data_AF-A0A2E8K0I6-F1
#
_entry.id   AF-A0A2E8K0I6-F1
#
_cell.length_a   1.000
_cell.length_b   1.000
_cell.length_c   1.000
_cell.angle_alpha   90.00
_cell.angle_beta   90.00
_cell.angle_gamma   90.00
#
_symmetry.space_group_name_H-M   'P 1'
#
loop_
_entity.id
_entity.type
_entity.pdbx_description
1 polymer ?
#
loop_
_entity_poly.entity_id
_entity_poly.type
_entity_poly.pdbx_seq_one_letter_code
_entity_poly.pdbx_strand_id
1 'polypeptide(L)'
;MARRSPSGVVRDRQPRDPTRHGVVRGSNQVFPNEKGRTWGWSRGRSEAGGRKVIGLWGHWRSGRVREPPVVLNQTARSSVPQGRSLDIEPIRLEARTSLALDPGPKEIRGMAHLPREPEAFGEQVLCILVRHWPDRGATLTGPFDLVVDGRHLGLENVYRMVLGDPERGTEIVEDYLEKILDGDEIGSTVLPLELARNRIMPRIQPETIFSQLDREQVAHVPWVNGTAIVFVLDMPQVTISLTVEQVVRWGLTMDDLDEISRKNLERYSPDLRIQLVESKDGGRAAIVNEHDGYDAARVLLGRLHERLAPELDGDFLVATPARDMFVAMTANPSHFVDRLQRRVDQDYRRLPYPITPDLFLVTRDGVAGTAA
;
A
#
# COMPACT_ATOMS: atom_id res chain seq x y z
N MET A 1 25.78 -24.45 -53.00
CA MET A 1 26.77 -24.38 -54.10
C MET A 1 26.41 -23.23 -55.04
N ALA A 2 27.35 -22.29 -55.21
CA ALA A 2 27.66 -21.42 -56.36
C ALA A 2 26.52 -20.62 -57.06
N ARG A 3 26.45 -19.28 -56.90
CA ARG A 3 27.16 -18.18 -57.61
C ARG A 3 26.62 -17.86 -59.02
N ARG A 4 26.15 -16.62 -59.24
CA ARG A 4 26.86 -15.54 -59.98
C ARG A 4 26.03 -14.25 -60.09
N SER A 5 26.65 -13.13 -59.70
CA SER A 5 26.31 -11.74 -60.04
C SER A 5 26.72 -11.42 -61.51
N PRO A 6 26.49 -10.20 -62.06
CA PRO A 6 27.42 -9.08 -61.78
C PRO A 6 26.88 -7.63 -61.89
N SER A 7 27.68 -6.71 -61.31
CA SER A 7 28.02 -5.32 -61.72
C SER A 7 26.90 -4.25 -61.81
N GLY A 8 27.04 -3.00 -61.32
CA GLY A 8 28.17 -2.24 -60.79
C GLY A 8 28.19 -0.80 -61.35
N VAL A 9 28.79 0.13 -60.60
CA VAL A 9 29.26 1.51 -60.97
C VAL A 9 28.22 2.66 -60.79
N VAL A 10 28.47 3.87 -60.25
CA VAL A 10 29.37 4.54 -59.26
C VAL A 10 29.35 6.05 -59.59
N ARG A 11 29.19 6.93 -58.58
CA ARG A 11 29.73 8.32 -58.36
C ARG A 11 28.69 9.22 -57.67
N ASP A 12 28.83 9.69 -56.44
CA ASP A 12 29.90 10.44 -55.74
C ASP A 12 29.78 11.97 -55.91
N ARG A 13 29.52 12.70 -54.79
CA ARG A 13 30.08 14.01 -54.37
C ARG A 13 29.16 14.79 -53.39
N GLN A 14 29.63 14.88 -52.14
CA GLN A 14 29.42 15.99 -51.19
C GLN A 14 30.31 17.20 -51.57
N PRO A 15 30.39 18.33 -50.81
CA PRO A 15 29.50 18.92 -49.78
C PRO A 15 29.29 20.44 -50.00
N ARG A 16 28.52 21.13 -49.12
CA ARG A 16 28.81 22.51 -48.64
C ARG A 16 27.81 22.98 -47.57
N ASP A 17 28.34 23.29 -46.39
CA ASP A 17 27.84 24.30 -45.43
C ASP A 17 28.66 25.59 -45.67
N PRO A 18 28.13 26.81 -45.47
CA PRO A 18 28.34 27.47 -44.18
C PRO A 18 27.25 28.48 -43.72
N THR A 19 26.87 28.39 -42.44
CA THR A 19 26.61 29.47 -41.45
C THR A 19 26.12 30.85 -41.91
N ARG A 20 24.97 31.31 -41.35
CA ARG A 20 24.86 32.63 -40.68
C ARG A 20 23.62 32.77 -39.79
N HIS A 21 23.84 33.51 -38.69
CA HIS A 21 23.00 33.72 -37.53
C HIS A 21 21.67 34.45 -37.78
N GLY A 22 20.63 34.00 -37.08
CA GLY A 22 19.41 34.76 -36.79
C GLY A 22 19.02 34.56 -35.32
N VAL A 23 19.25 35.59 -34.50
CA VAL A 23 18.87 35.66 -33.08
C VAL A 23 17.36 35.83 -33.00
N VAL A 24 16.64 34.88 -32.40
CA VAL A 24 15.23 35.06 -32.00
C VAL A 24 15.18 35.19 -30.48
N ARG A 25 14.79 36.39 -30.01
CA ARG A 25 14.51 36.70 -28.61
C ARG A 25 13.35 35.82 -28.12
N GLY A 26 13.57 35.03 -27.07
CA GLY A 26 12.50 34.35 -26.35
C GLY A 26 11.69 35.33 -25.50
N SER A 27 10.39 35.38 -25.72
CA SER A 27 9.42 36.02 -24.83
C SER A 27 9.20 35.11 -23.60
N ASN A 28 9.44 35.64 -22.40
CA ASN A 28 9.01 35.00 -21.16
C ASN A 28 7.51 35.24 -21.00
N GLN A 29 6.70 34.18 -21.05
CA GLN A 29 5.33 34.23 -20.56
C GLN A 29 5.33 33.92 -19.06
N VAL A 30 4.76 34.82 -18.27
CA VAL A 30 4.55 34.68 -16.83
C VAL A 30 3.04 34.47 -16.62
N PHE A 31 2.66 33.36 -15.98
CA PHE A 31 1.28 33.13 -15.54
C PHE A 31 1.23 33.23 -14.01
N PRO A 32 0.38 34.10 -13.43
CA PRO A 32 0.17 34.14 -11.98
C PRO A 32 -0.74 33.00 -11.52
N ASN A 33 -0.50 32.48 -10.31
CA ASN A 33 -1.49 31.69 -9.56
C ASN A 33 -1.85 32.40 -8.23
N GLU A 34 -3.00 32.03 -7.66
CA GLU A 34 -3.67 32.72 -6.54
C GLU A 34 -2.94 32.69 -5.19
N LYS A 35 -1.66 32.32 -5.13
CA LYS A 35 -0.86 32.35 -3.90
C LYS A 35 0.50 33.05 -4.05
N GLY A 36 0.64 33.95 -5.04
CA GLY A 36 1.75 34.93 -5.09
C GLY A 36 3.16 34.34 -5.17
N ARG A 37 3.34 33.14 -5.75
CA ARG A 37 4.67 32.50 -5.92
C ARG A 37 5.08 32.47 -7.39
N THR A 38 6.31 32.91 -7.70
CA THR A 38 6.87 32.95 -9.06
C THR A 38 7.74 31.73 -9.36
N TRP A 39 7.59 31.16 -10.56
CA TRP A 39 8.46 30.13 -11.14
C TRP A 39 9.31 30.74 -12.26
N GLY A 40 10.60 30.43 -12.32
CA GLY A 40 11.49 30.82 -13.41
C GLY A 40 12.18 29.60 -14.02
N TRP A 41 12.11 29.45 -15.35
CA TRP A 41 12.75 28.37 -16.10
C TRP A 41 14.04 28.88 -16.76
N SER A 42 15.12 28.09 -16.73
CA SER A 42 16.32 28.36 -17.53
C SER A 42 16.76 27.12 -18.29
N ARG A 43 17.18 27.28 -19.55
CA ARG A 43 17.72 26.20 -20.40
C ARG A 43 19.25 26.19 -20.30
N GLY A 44 19.82 25.15 -19.68
CA GLY A 44 21.26 24.88 -19.70
C GLY A 44 21.62 23.79 -20.71
N ARG A 45 22.71 23.98 -21.47
CA ARG A 45 23.34 22.96 -22.32
C ARG A 45 24.62 22.46 -21.65
N SER A 46 24.79 21.14 -21.54
CA SER A 46 26.04 20.50 -21.15
C SER A 46 26.41 19.47 -22.23
N GLU A 47 27.64 19.55 -22.74
CA GLU A 47 28.20 18.61 -23.71
C GLU A 47 29.27 17.74 -23.03
N ALA A 48 29.00 16.43 -22.94
CA ALA A 48 30.03 15.41 -22.83
C ALA A 48 29.50 14.10 -23.45
N GLY A 49 30.10 13.69 -24.58
CA GLY A 49 30.11 12.30 -25.05
C GLY A 49 28.77 11.63 -25.39
N GLY A 50 28.16 12.01 -26.52
CA GLY A 50 27.50 11.04 -27.41
C GLY A 50 26.25 10.29 -26.91
N ARG A 51 25.19 11.00 -26.50
CA ARG A 51 23.75 10.66 -26.70
C ARG A 51 22.91 11.85 -26.18
N LYS A 52 21.97 12.36 -27.00
CA LYS A 52 21.09 13.49 -26.62
C LYS A 52 20.08 13.03 -25.55
N VAL A 53 20.14 13.63 -24.36
CA VAL A 53 19.09 13.55 -23.34
C VAL A 53 18.65 14.98 -23.01
N ILE A 54 17.36 15.27 -23.14
CA ILE A 54 16.75 16.55 -22.73
C ILE A 54 16.33 16.39 -21.28
N GLY A 55 17.07 17.01 -20.35
CA GLY A 55 16.74 17.01 -18.93
C GLY A 55 16.13 18.34 -18.48
N LEU A 56 14.95 18.30 -17.86
CA LEU A 56 14.37 19.42 -17.11
C LEU A 56 14.91 19.39 -15.69
N TRP A 57 15.56 20.46 -15.24
CA TRP A 57 16.06 20.59 -13.86
C TRP A 57 15.31 21.73 -13.16
N GLY A 58 14.64 21.40 -12.05
CA GLY A 58 14.16 22.38 -11.08
C GLY A 58 15.20 22.55 -9.97
N HIS A 59 15.44 23.78 -9.50
CA HIS A 59 16.20 24.05 -8.29
C HIS A 59 15.32 24.78 -7.29
N TRP A 60 15.35 24.33 -6.03
CA TRP A 60 14.61 24.91 -4.91
C TRP A 60 15.56 25.76 -4.07
N ARG A 61 15.17 27.00 -3.74
CA ARG A 61 15.82 27.81 -2.69
C ARG A 61 14.78 28.12 -1.62
N SER A 62 15.03 27.66 -0.39
CA SER A 62 14.19 27.97 0.77
C SER A 62 14.62 29.28 1.44
N GLY A 63 13.74 30.28 1.45
CA GLY A 63 13.82 31.41 2.36
C GLY A 63 13.04 31.12 3.65
N ARG A 64 13.65 31.35 4.82
CA ARG A 64 13.02 31.22 6.15
C ARG A 64 12.00 32.33 6.37
N VAL A 65 10.79 31.96 6.81
CA VAL A 65 9.85 32.87 7.49
C VAL A 65 9.60 32.31 8.89
N ARG A 66 9.80 33.15 9.91
CA ARG A 66 9.58 32.88 11.34
C ARG A 66 8.13 33.21 11.70
N GLU A 67 7.48 32.35 12.48
CA GLU A 67 6.27 32.67 13.24
C GLU A 67 6.38 32.15 14.69
N PRO A 68 5.63 32.76 15.64
CA PRO A 68 6.03 32.88 17.06
C PRO A 68 5.46 31.78 17.99
N PRO A 69 5.94 31.67 19.25
CA PRO A 69 5.60 30.57 20.14
C PRO A 69 4.25 30.75 20.84
N VAL A 70 3.53 29.63 21.01
CA VAL A 70 2.30 29.54 21.80
C VAL A 70 2.64 29.36 23.28
N VAL A 71 1.97 30.16 24.11
CA VAL A 71 2.10 30.27 25.56
C VAL A 71 1.39 29.11 26.27
N LEU A 72 2.12 28.45 27.19
CA LEU A 72 1.61 27.53 28.20
C LEU A 72 0.75 28.28 29.23
N ASN A 73 -0.42 27.73 29.57
CA ASN A 73 -1.12 28.11 30.80
C ASN A 73 -1.30 26.90 31.73
N GLN A 74 -0.76 27.07 32.93
CA GLN A 74 -0.88 26.18 34.09
C GLN A 74 -2.08 26.61 34.94
N THR A 75 -2.90 25.64 35.37
CA THR A 75 -3.75 25.64 36.57
C THR A 75 -4.28 24.21 36.71
N ALA A 76 -4.45 23.55 37.85
CA ALA A 76 -4.08 23.73 39.24
C ALA A 76 -4.20 22.33 39.92
N ARG A 77 -3.81 22.24 41.18
CA ARG A 77 -3.54 21.03 41.96
C ARG A 77 -4.78 20.25 42.45
N SER A 78 -4.55 18.94 42.62
CA SER A 78 -4.91 18.02 43.73
C SER A 78 -6.35 17.95 44.27
N SER A 79 -6.92 16.74 44.26
CA SER A 79 -7.21 15.96 45.49
C SER A 79 -7.84 14.61 45.16
N VAL A 80 -7.39 13.56 45.86
CA VAL A 80 -7.93 12.19 45.86
C VAL A 80 -8.97 12.08 46.98
N PRO A 81 -10.04 11.28 46.77
CA PRO A 81 -10.41 10.33 47.81
C PRO A 81 -10.74 8.92 47.29
N GLN A 82 -10.39 7.93 48.10
CA GLN A 82 -10.68 6.50 47.94
C GLN A 82 -12.16 6.17 48.18
N GLY A 83 -12.64 5.17 47.43
CA GLY A 83 -13.50 4.09 47.93
C GLY A 83 -15.00 4.32 47.94
N ARG A 84 -15.73 3.60 47.08
CA ARG A 84 -16.94 2.83 47.42
C ARG A 84 -17.40 1.95 46.26
N SER A 85 -17.56 0.66 46.56
CA SER A 85 -18.23 -0.38 45.76
C SER A 85 -19.73 -0.07 45.68
N LEU A 86 -20.31 -0.11 44.48
CA LEU A 86 -21.75 -0.20 44.28
C LEU A 86 -22.03 -1.13 43.10
N ASP A 87 -22.63 -2.26 43.44
CA ASP A 87 -23.25 -3.21 42.52
C ASP A 87 -24.37 -2.52 41.73
N ILE A 88 -24.40 -2.72 40.41
CA ILE A 88 -25.51 -2.31 39.54
C ILE A 88 -25.95 -3.52 38.73
N GLU A 89 -27.17 -3.98 39.02
CA GLU A 89 -27.89 -5.02 38.27
C GLU A 89 -28.27 -4.58 36.83
N PRO A 90 -28.42 -5.53 35.90
CA PRO A 90 -28.73 -5.24 34.50
C PRO A 90 -30.21 -4.85 34.29
N ILE A 91 -30.43 -3.70 33.67
CA ILE A 91 -31.76 -3.23 33.27
C ILE A 91 -32.24 -4.00 32.03
N ARG A 92 -33.33 -4.78 32.20
CA ARG A 92 -34.17 -5.30 31.11
C ARG A 92 -34.95 -4.16 30.46
N LEU A 93 -34.86 -4.02 29.13
CA LEU A 93 -35.83 -3.23 28.36
C LEU A 93 -36.96 -4.14 27.87
N GLU A 94 -38.17 -3.88 28.38
CA GLU A 94 -39.41 -4.48 27.89
C GLU A 94 -39.90 -3.77 26.61
N ALA A 95 -40.43 -4.59 25.70
CA ALA A 95 -41.01 -4.19 24.43
C ALA A 95 -42.27 -3.32 24.62
N ARG A 96 -42.41 -2.27 23.82
CA ARG A 96 -43.67 -1.56 23.58
C ARG A 96 -43.94 -1.39 22.09
N THR A 97 -44.80 -2.28 21.61
CA THR A 97 -45.97 -2.09 20.74
C THR A 97 -45.94 -1.01 19.64
N SER A 98 -45.84 -1.51 18.41
CA SER A 98 -46.65 -1.25 17.21
C SER A 98 -47.30 0.14 16.97
N LEU A 99 -46.86 0.79 15.89
CA LEU A 99 -47.67 1.70 15.06
C LEU A 99 -47.18 1.63 13.60
N ALA A 100 -47.98 1.00 12.73
CA ALA A 100 -47.93 1.07 11.27
C ALA A 100 -48.80 2.28 10.82
N LEU A 101 -48.66 2.98 9.69
CA LEU A 101 -47.86 2.94 8.46
C LEU A 101 -48.13 4.31 7.77
N ASP A 102 -47.14 4.92 7.10
CA ASP A 102 -47.39 5.69 5.86
C ASP A 102 -46.12 5.72 5.00
N PRO A 103 -46.10 5.16 3.77
CA PRO A 103 -44.95 5.19 2.89
C PRO A 103 -45.01 6.41 1.96
N GLY A 104 -44.47 7.53 2.44
CA GLY A 104 -44.16 8.71 1.61
C GLY A 104 -42.90 8.50 0.75
N PRO A 105 -42.73 9.28 -0.34
CA PRO A 105 -41.78 8.98 -1.41
C PRO A 105 -40.33 9.00 -0.94
N LYS A 106 -39.51 8.10 -1.53
CA LYS A 106 -38.06 7.97 -1.35
C LYS A 106 -37.35 9.31 -1.57
N GLU A 107 -37.19 10.10 -0.52
CA GLU A 107 -36.18 11.15 -0.48
C GLU A 107 -34.82 10.49 -0.20
N ILE A 108 -33.94 10.58 -1.18
CA ILE A 108 -32.50 10.32 -1.05
C ILE A 108 -31.95 11.38 -0.08
N ARG A 109 -32.02 11.08 1.22
CA ARG A 109 -31.45 11.94 2.26
C ARG A 109 -29.93 11.77 2.32
N GLY A 110 -29.25 12.75 1.73
CA GLY A 110 -27.94 13.26 2.14
C GLY A 110 -26.74 12.36 1.87
N MET A 111 -25.88 12.78 0.94
CA MET A 111 -24.51 12.27 0.76
C MET A 111 -23.70 12.54 2.03
N ALA A 112 -23.86 11.69 3.05
CA ALA A 112 -22.93 11.63 4.16
C ALA A 112 -21.64 11.03 3.62
N HIS A 113 -20.59 11.85 3.49
CA HIS A 113 -19.26 11.33 3.21
C HIS A 113 -18.90 10.30 4.27
N LEU A 114 -18.41 9.14 3.81
CA LEU A 114 -17.95 8.12 4.73
C LEU A 114 -16.80 8.67 5.59
N PRO A 115 -16.73 8.27 6.88
CA PRO A 115 -15.65 8.71 7.76
C PRO A 115 -14.28 8.39 7.19
N ARG A 116 -13.31 9.27 7.46
CA ARG A 116 -11.90 9.05 7.10
C ARG A 116 -11.11 8.41 8.22
N GLU A 117 -11.66 8.37 9.43
CA GLU A 117 -11.05 7.62 10.51
C GLU A 117 -11.32 6.11 10.30
N PRO A 118 -10.29 5.24 10.29
CA PRO A 118 -10.44 3.80 10.08
C PRO A 118 -11.54 3.14 10.92
N GLU A 119 -11.59 3.45 12.21
CA GLU A 119 -12.56 2.88 13.14
C GLU A 119 -13.99 3.28 12.76
N ALA A 120 -14.21 4.57 12.51
CA ALA A 120 -15.51 5.10 12.13
C ALA A 120 -15.94 4.63 10.73
N PHE A 121 -14.97 4.42 9.83
CA PHE A 121 -15.22 3.83 8.52
C PHE A 121 -15.75 2.38 8.66
N GLY A 122 -15.06 1.55 9.43
CA GLY A 122 -15.49 0.16 9.68
C GLY A 122 -16.89 0.07 10.30
N GLU A 123 -17.18 0.94 11.28
CA GLU A 123 -18.52 1.03 11.89
C GLU A 123 -19.59 1.43 10.86
N GLN A 124 -19.28 2.38 9.98
CA GLN A 124 -20.22 2.82 8.96
C GLN A 124 -20.47 1.74 7.90
N VAL A 125 -19.44 0.98 7.51
CA VAL A 125 -19.59 -0.17 6.60
C VAL A 125 -20.49 -1.25 7.22
N LEU A 126 -20.31 -1.56 8.52
CA LEU A 126 -21.19 -2.48 9.24
C LEU A 126 -22.65 -1.99 9.22
N CYS A 127 -22.88 -0.69 9.44
CA CYS A 127 -24.22 -0.10 9.39
C CYS A 127 -24.86 -0.23 8.00
N ILE A 128 -24.08 -0.03 6.93
CA ILE A 128 -24.56 -0.21 5.55
C ILE A 128 -24.93 -1.67 5.29
N LEU A 129 -24.10 -2.62 5.75
CA LEU A 129 -24.37 -4.05 5.59
C LEU A 129 -25.66 -4.45 6.30
N VAL A 130 -25.78 -4.14 7.59
CA VAL A 130 -26.97 -4.50 8.40
C VAL A 130 -28.24 -3.88 7.84
N ARG A 131 -28.15 -2.69 7.22
CA ARG A 131 -29.28 -2.02 6.58
C ARG A 131 -29.75 -2.72 5.29
N HIS A 132 -28.82 -3.18 4.46
CA HIS A 132 -29.14 -3.76 3.14
C HIS A 132 -29.32 -5.28 3.17
N TRP A 133 -28.63 -5.97 4.07
CA TRP A 133 -28.70 -7.42 4.28
C TRP A 133 -28.93 -7.75 5.76
N PRO A 134 -30.11 -7.41 6.32
CA PRO A 134 -30.40 -7.58 7.75
C PRO A 134 -30.38 -9.04 8.22
N ASP A 135 -30.54 -10.00 7.29
CA ASP A 135 -30.57 -11.42 7.58
C ASP A 135 -29.16 -12.05 7.66
N ARG A 136 -28.10 -11.30 7.32
CA ARG A 136 -26.70 -11.76 7.37
C ARG A 136 -26.09 -11.39 8.71
N GLY A 137 -25.48 -12.37 9.39
CA GLY A 137 -24.84 -12.13 10.69
C GLY A 137 -23.51 -11.42 10.50
N ALA A 138 -23.41 -10.14 10.87
CA ALA A 138 -22.19 -9.33 10.69
C ALA A 138 -21.68 -8.72 11.99
N THR A 139 -20.37 -8.75 12.20
CA THR A 139 -19.70 -8.13 13.36
C THR A 139 -18.37 -7.51 12.95
N LEU A 140 -18.05 -6.33 13.50
CA LEU A 140 -16.75 -5.69 13.30
C LEU A 140 -15.78 -6.20 14.38
N THR A 141 -14.64 -6.75 13.95
CA THR A 141 -13.60 -7.31 14.85
C THR A 141 -12.33 -6.46 14.89
N GLY A 142 -12.22 -5.48 13.99
CA GLY A 142 -11.19 -4.44 13.98
C GLY A 142 -11.55 -3.31 13.01
N PRO A 143 -10.77 -2.22 12.92
CA PRO A 143 -11.11 -1.04 12.11
C PRO A 143 -11.41 -1.37 10.63
N PHE A 144 -10.79 -2.41 10.11
CA PHE A 144 -10.98 -2.88 8.75
C PHE A 144 -11.22 -4.39 8.65
N ASP A 145 -11.72 -5.02 9.71
CA ASP A 145 -12.00 -6.47 9.71
C ASP A 145 -13.46 -6.73 10.09
N LEU A 146 -14.26 -7.10 9.10
CA LEU A 146 -15.68 -7.38 9.24
C LEU A 146 -15.92 -8.88 9.09
N VAL A 147 -16.48 -9.53 10.09
CA VAL A 147 -16.86 -10.94 10.02
C VAL A 147 -18.32 -11.06 9.61
N VAL A 148 -18.59 -11.70 8.47
CA VAL A 148 -19.95 -11.93 7.94
C VAL A 148 -20.16 -13.41 7.71
N ASP A 149 -21.21 -13.99 8.32
CA ASP A 149 -21.51 -15.43 8.29
C ASP A 149 -20.29 -16.31 8.66
N GLY A 150 -19.47 -15.82 9.59
CA GLY A 150 -18.24 -16.48 10.05
C GLY A 150 -17.02 -16.32 9.14
N ARG A 151 -17.11 -15.53 8.07
CA ARG A 151 -15.99 -15.24 7.15
C ARG A 151 -15.44 -13.84 7.37
N HIS A 152 -14.12 -13.70 7.41
CA HIS A 152 -13.45 -12.40 7.53
C HIS A 152 -13.44 -11.64 6.20
N LEU A 153 -13.79 -10.36 6.25
CA LEU A 153 -13.80 -9.42 5.12
C LEU A 153 -12.92 -8.21 5.46
N GLY A 154 -11.81 -8.10 4.73
CA GLY A 154 -10.90 -6.96 4.85
C GLY A 154 -11.45 -5.72 4.15
N LEU A 155 -11.58 -4.60 4.87
CA LEU A 155 -12.19 -3.38 4.36
C LEU A 155 -11.18 -2.38 3.79
N GLU A 156 -9.87 -2.66 3.79
CA GLU A 156 -8.86 -1.66 3.44
C GLU A 156 -8.82 -1.30 1.97
N ASN A 157 -9.10 -2.26 1.10
CA ASN A 157 -9.22 -1.98 -0.33
C ASN A 157 -10.38 -1.02 -0.59
N VAL A 158 -11.52 -1.29 0.05
CA VAL A 158 -12.70 -0.42 -0.03
C VAL A 158 -12.40 0.95 0.53
N TYR A 159 -11.77 0.99 1.69
CA TYR A 159 -11.35 2.23 2.33
C TYR A 159 -10.44 3.06 1.41
N ARG A 160 -9.44 2.43 0.76
CA ARG A 160 -8.56 3.11 -0.20
C ARG A 160 -9.32 3.69 -1.37
N MET A 161 -10.29 2.96 -1.92
CA MET A 161 -11.12 3.45 -3.01
C MET A 161 -11.96 4.65 -2.59
N VAL A 162 -12.57 4.59 -1.42
CA VAL A 162 -13.35 5.70 -0.85
C VAL A 162 -12.47 6.92 -0.63
N LEU A 163 -11.21 6.74 -0.20
CA LEU A 163 -10.26 7.85 -0.12
C LEU A 163 -9.90 8.44 -1.49
N GLY A 164 -9.85 7.60 -2.53
CA GLY A 164 -9.60 8.02 -3.91
C GLY A 164 -10.77 8.76 -4.55
N ASP A 165 -12.00 8.42 -4.17
CA ASP A 165 -13.23 9.05 -4.65
C ASP A 165 -14.27 9.21 -3.50
N PRO A 166 -14.09 10.22 -2.61
CA PRO A 166 -14.91 10.38 -1.42
C PRO A 166 -16.37 10.77 -1.70
N GLU A 167 -16.67 11.27 -2.89
CA GLU A 167 -18.05 11.63 -3.29
C GLU A 167 -18.86 10.37 -3.57
N ARG A 168 -18.20 9.32 -4.11
CA ARG A 168 -18.82 8.02 -4.40
C ARG A 168 -18.62 7.00 -3.28
N GLY A 169 -18.23 7.44 -2.09
CA GLY A 169 -17.82 6.55 -1.01
C GLY A 169 -18.86 5.49 -0.65
N THR A 170 -20.11 5.90 -0.45
CA THR A 170 -21.21 5.00 -0.10
C THR A 170 -21.49 4.00 -1.22
N GLU A 171 -21.51 4.44 -2.47
CA GLU A 171 -21.68 3.56 -3.64
C GLU A 171 -20.56 2.51 -3.71
N ILE A 172 -19.31 2.91 -3.48
CA ILE A 172 -18.15 2.00 -3.48
C ILE A 172 -18.30 0.90 -2.43
N VAL A 173 -18.77 1.24 -1.23
CA VAL A 173 -19.01 0.27 -0.15
C VAL A 173 -20.18 -0.65 -0.49
N GLU A 174 -21.29 -0.10 -0.97
CA GLU A 174 -22.47 -0.88 -1.35
C GLU A 174 -22.14 -1.88 -2.48
N ASP A 175 -21.45 -1.42 -3.54
CA ASP A 175 -20.96 -2.27 -4.64
C ASP A 175 -20.03 -3.38 -4.14
N TYR A 176 -19.16 -3.08 -3.18
CA TYR A 176 -18.22 -4.06 -2.61
C TYR A 176 -18.96 -5.16 -1.85
N LEU A 177 -19.90 -4.76 -0.99
CA LEU A 177 -20.70 -5.69 -0.19
C LEU A 177 -21.59 -6.54 -1.08
N GLU A 178 -22.28 -5.94 -2.05
CA GLU A 178 -23.09 -6.66 -3.05
C GLU A 178 -22.23 -7.70 -3.78
N LYS A 179 -21.06 -7.30 -4.30
CA LYS A 179 -20.17 -8.22 -5.01
C LYS A 179 -19.61 -9.36 -4.19
N ILE A 180 -19.44 -9.21 -2.87
CA ILE A 180 -18.93 -10.31 -2.05
C ILE A 180 -20.07 -11.21 -1.57
N LEU A 181 -21.20 -10.62 -1.22
CA LEU A 181 -22.36 -11.36 -0.72
C LEU A 181 -23.10 -12.10 -1.85
N ASP A 182 -23.11 -11.54 -3.06
CA ASP A 182 -23.63 -12.17 -4.28
C ASP A 182 -22.54 -12.90 -5.07
N GLY A 183 -21.27 -12.53 -4.88
CA GLY A 183 -20.11 -13.13 -5.56
C GLY A 183 -19.71 -14.51 -5.09
N ASP A 184 -20.42 -15.12 -4.14
CA ASP A 184 -20.39 -16.57 -3.93
C ASP A 184 -20.70 -17.32 -5.27
N GLU A 185 -21.33 -16.67 -6.26
CA GLU A 185 -21.44 -17.19 -7.65
C GLU A 185 -20.31 -16.74 -8.61
N ILE A 186 -19.68 -15.57 -8.42
CA ILE A 186 -18.73 -14.96 -9.40
C ILE A 186 -17.31 -15.54 -9.27
N GLY A 187 -16.95 -16.12 -8.13
CA GLY A 187 -15.69 -16.87 -7.96
C GLY A 187 -15.50 -18.02 -8.99
N SER A 188 -16.57 -18.39 -9.70
CA SER A 188 -16.57 -19.41 -10.76
C SER A 188 -16.04 -18.93 -12.12
N THR A 189 -15.96 -17.63 -12.39
CA THR A 189 -15.47 -17.15 -13.69
C THR A 189 -13.95 -17.01 -13.67
N VAL A 190 -13.26 -18.07 -14.10
CA VAL A 190 -11.79 -18.08 -14.22
C VAL A 190 -11.35 -16.98 -15.20
N LEU A 191 -10.76 -15.92 -14.65
CA LEU A 191 -10.21 -14.84 -15.46
C LEU A 191 -9.06 -15.41 -16.33
N PRO A 192 -9.02 -15.13 -17.64
CA PRO A 192 -7.88 -15.52 -18.48
C PRO A 192 -6.57 -14.90 -17.98
N LEU A 193 -5.46 -15.64 -18.10
CA LEU A 193 -4.14 -15.18 -17.64
C LEU A 193 -3.79 -13.80 -18.22
N GLU A 194 -4.07 -13.54 -19.49
CA GLU A 194 -3.75 -12.27 -20.14
C GLU A 194 -4.42 -11.05 -19.46
N LEU A 195 -5.60 -11.25 -18.85
CA LEU A 195 -6.29 -10.21 -18.08
C LEU A 195 -5.88 -10.19 -16.61
N ALA A 196 -5.40 -11.33 -16.09
CA ALA A 196 -4.98 -11.48 -14.70
C ALA A 196 -3.54 -11.02 -14.49
N ARG A 197 -2.67 -11.22 -15.47
CA ARG A 197 -1.21 -11.22 -15.33
C ARG A 197 -0.66 -9.98 -14.64
N ASN A 198 -1.17 -8.80 -14.96
CA ASN A 198 -0.71 -7.53 -14.38
C ASN A 198 -1.33 -7.19 -13.02
N ARG A 199 -2.25 -8.02 -12.53
CA ARG A 199 -2.95 -7.89 -11.24
C ARG A 199 -2.52 -8.95 -10.24
N ILE A 200 -1.67 -9.90 -10.64
CA ILE A 200 -1.12 -10.89 -9.74
C ILE A 200 -0.14 -10.19 -8.81
N MET A 201 -0.42 -10.17 -7.52
CA MET A 201 0.40 -9.50 -6.50
C MET A 201 0.81 -10.50 -5.41
N PRO A 202 2.00 -10.34 -4.80
CA PRO A 202 2.42 -11.17 -3.68
C PRO A 202 1.97 -10.55 -2.35
N ARG A 203 1.61 -11.39 -1.39
CA ARG A 203 1.39 -11.03 0.01
C ARG A 203 2.17 -11.95 0.92
N ILE A 204 2.81 -11.38 1.93
CA ILE A 204 3.42 -12.17 3.01
C ILE A 204 2.35 -12.40 4.05
N GLN A 205 2.18 -13.66 4.45
CA GLN A 205 1.24 -14.09 5.47
C GLN A 205 1.95 -14.97 6.49
N PRO A 206 1.52 -14.98 7.77
CA PRO A 206 1.99 -15.99 8.70
C PRO A 206 1.51 -17.37 8.26
N GLU A 207 2.26 -18.42 8.58
CA GLU A 207 1.86 -19.82 8.33
C GLU A 207 0.51 -20.17 8.99
N THR A 208 0.10 -19.45 10.03
CA THR A 208 -1.20 -19.60 10.68
C THR A 208 -2.40 -19.26 9.78
N ILE A 209 -2.19 -18.55 8.66
CA ILE A 209 -3.24 -18.25 7.66
C ILE A 209 -3.91 -19.52 7.14
N PHE A 210 -3.18 -20.63 7.08
CA PHE A 210 -3.69 -21.93 6.65
C PHE A 210 -4.58 -22.64 7.68
N SER A 211 -4.83 -22.00 8.83
CA SER A 211 -5.91 -22.42 9.74
C SER A 211 -7.28 -21.98 9.23
N GLN A 212 -7.32 -20.97 8.36
CA GLN A 212 -8.53 -20.38 7.77
C GLN A 212 -8.67 -20.71 6.28
N LEU A 213 -7.54 -20.96 5.61
CA LEU A 213 -7.47 -21.31 4.19
C LEU A 213 -7.00 -22.75 4.03
N ASP A 214 -7.59 -23.47 3.07
CA ASP A 214 -7.08 -24.78 2.66
C ASP A 214 -5.71 -24.60 1.96
N ARG A 215 -4.65 -25.12 2.60
CA ARG A 215 -3.27 -24.95 2.14
C ARG A 215 -3.05 -25.56 0.77
N GLU A 216 -3.67 -26.70 0.49
CA GLU A 216 -3.56 -27.43 -0.76
C GLU A 216 -4.29 -26.73 -1.91
N GLN A 217 -5.27 -25.88 -1.59
CA GLN A 217 -6.05 -25.16 -2.60
C GLN A 217 -5.55 -23.75 -2.89
N VAL A 218 -4.82 -23.11 -1.98
CA VAL A 218 -4.32 -21.74 -2.16
C VAL A 218 -2.92 -21.74 -2.77
N ALA A 219 -2.74 -20.95 -3.84
CA ALA A 219 -1.44 -20.75 -4.47
C ALA A 219 -0.51 -19.97 -3.54
N HIS A 220 0.57 -20.63 -3.11
CA HIS A 220 1.56 -20.06 -2.21
C HIS A 220 2.93 -20.71 -2.41
N VAL A 221 3.98 -20.05 -1.90
CA VAL A 221 5.29 -20.64 -1.66
C VAL A 221 5.71 -20.45 -0.20
N PRO A 222 6.28 -21.48 0.46
CA PRO A 222 6.86 -21.32 1.80
C PRO A 222 7.94 -20.24 1.79
N TRP A 223 8.06 -19.52 2.91
CA TRP A 223 9.06 -18.48 3.06
C TRP A 223 9.68 -18.49 4.47
N VAL A 224 10.60 -17.57 4.73
CA VAL A 224 11.38 -17.55 5.98
C VAL A 224 10.57 -17.03 7.17
N ASN A 225 11.06 -17.20 8.40
CA ASN A 225 10.39 -16.73 9.63
C ASN A 225 8.96 -17.27 9.84
N GLY A 226 8.69 -18.52 9.43
CA GLY A 226 7.35 -19.11 9.57
C GLY A 226 6.28 -18.32 8.82
N THR A 227 6.64 -17.77 7.66
CA THR A 227 5.73 -17.06 6.77
C THR A 227 5.62 -17.77 5.43
N ALA A 228 4.59 -17.44 4.66
CA ALA A 228 4.41 -17.87 3.28
C ALA A 228 4.14 -16.66 2.39
N ILE A 229 4.54 -16.75 1.13
CA ILE A 229 4.12 -15.81 0.10
C ILE A 229 2.87 -16.39 -0.54
N VAL A 230 1.73 -15.73 -0.32
CA VAL A 230 0.44 -16.05 -0.93
C VAL A 230 0.22 -15.13 -2.12
N PHE A 231 -0.32 -15.69 -3.22
CA PHE A 231 -0.58 -14.92 -4.43
C PHE A 231 -2.05 -14.52 -4.53
N VAL A 232 -2.27 -13.31 -4.99
CA VAL A 232 -3.61 -12.73 -5.08
C VAL A 232 -3.84 -12.02 -6.42
N LEU A 233 -5.10 -11.90 -6.81
CA LEU A 233 -5.54 -10.94 -7.82
C LEU A 233 -5.97 -9.65 -7.12
N ASP A 234 -5.22 -8.59 -7.42
CA ASP A 234 -5.53 -7.23 -7.01
C ASP A 234 -6.60 -6.65 -7.96
N MET A 235 -7.85 -6.75 -7.53
CA MET A 235 -8.99 -6.17 -8.24
C MET A 235 -9.32 -4.80 -7.63
N PRO A 236 -9.97 -3.88 -8.37
CA PRO A 236 -10.21 -2.52 -7.88
C PRO A 236 -10.82 -2.46 -6.48
N GLN A 237 -11.76 -3.36 -6.18
CA GLN A 237 -12.55 -3.37 -4.94
C GLN A 237 -12.13 -4.48 -3.97
N VAL A 238 -11.58 -5.58 -4.46
CA VAL A 238 -11.37 -6.78 -3.65
C VAL A 238 -9.99 -7.36 -3.96
N THR A 239 -9.43 -8.10 -3.01
CA THR A 239 -8.29 -8.96 -3.30
C THR A 239 -8.74 -10.41 -3.22
N ILE A 240 -8.49 -11.18 -4.28
CA ILE A 240 -8.91 -12.59 -4.35
C ILE A 240 -7.67 -13.46 -4.28
N SER A 241 -7.61 -14.39 -3.32
CA SER A 241 -6.55 -15.39 -3.29
C SER A 241 -6.58 -16.25 -4.54
N LEU A 242 -5.43 -16.46 -5.17
CA LEU A 242 -5.31 -17.37 -6.29
C LEU A 242 -5.35 -18.81 -5.81
N THR A 243 -6.10 -19.65 -6.53
CA THR A 243 -6.12 -21.09 -6.23
C THR A 243 -5.05 -21.83 -7.04
N VAL A 244 -4.57 -22.95 -6.52
CA VAL A 244 -3.64 -23.85 -7.23
C VAL A 244 -4.26 -24.29 -8.56
N GLU A 245 -5.57 -24.58 -8.58
CA GLU A 245 -6.28 -24.94 -9.81
C GLU A 245 -6.22 -23.86 -10.88
N GLN A 246 -6.43 -22.59 -10.51
CA GLN A 246 -6.34 -21.46 -11.46
C GLN A 246 -4.93 -21.36 -12.06
N VAL A 247 -3.89 -21.51 -11.23
CA VAL A 247 -2.49 -21.47 -11.66
C VAL A 247 -2.17 -22.60 -12.66
N VAL A 248 -2.63 -23.83 -12.36
CA VAL A 248 -2.48 -24.99 -13.25
C VAL A 248 -3.23 -24.79 -14.56
N ARG A 249 -4.46 -24.25 -14.53
CA ARG A 249 -5.24 -23.94 -15.74
C ARG A 249 -4.56 -22.89 -16.63
N TRP A 250 -3.81 -21.96 -16.03
CA TRP A 250 -2.99 -20.99 -16.76
C TRP A 250 -1.69 -21.58 -17.31
N GLY A 251 -1.36 -22.83 -16.97
CA GLY A 251 -0.11 -23.48 -17.37
C GLY A 251 1.12 -22.86 -16.71
N LEU A 252 0.97 -22.28 -15.52
CA LEU A 252 2.05 -21.67 -14.76
C LEU A 252 2.51 -22.60 -13.62
N THR A 253 3.77 -22.43 -13.22
CA THR A 253 4.30 -22.95 -11.97
C THR A 253 4.20 -21.90 -10.86
N MET A 254 4.44 -22.31 -9.60
CA MET A 254 4.51 -21.35 -8.49
C MET A 254 5.72 -20.41 -8.62
N ASP A 255 6.82 -20.87 -9.22
CA ASP A 255 7.99 -20.03 -9.49
C ASP A 255 7.68 -18.96 -10.54
N ASP A 256 6.96 -19.33 -11.61
CA ASP A 256 6.48 -18.35 -12.61
C ASP A 256 5.59 -17.30 -11.95
N LEU A 257 4.72 -17.74 -11.02
CA LEU A 257 3.80 -16.89 -10.31
C LEU A 257 4.52 -15.92 -9.36
N ASP A 258 5.53 -16.40 -8.64
CA ASP A 258 6.40 -15.56 -7.81
C ASP A 258 7.12 -14.50 -8.66
N GLU A 259 7.72 -14.89 -9.78
CA GLU A 259 8.40 -13.97 -10.69
C GLU A 259 7.45 -12.90 -11.26
N ILE A 260 6.25 -13.30 -11.72
CA ILE A 260 5.23 -12.37 -12.23
C ILE A 260 4.81 -11.40 -11.13
N SER A 261 4.52 -11.91 -9.94
CA SER A 261 4.00 -11.11 -8.84
C SER A 261 5.01 -10.06 -8.36
N ARG A 262 6.29 -10.41 -8.26
CA ARG A 262 7.37 -9.48 -7.88
C ARG A 262 7.59 -8.42 -8.94
N LYS A 263 7.54 -8.78 -10.22
CA LYS A 263 7.61 -7.81 -11.33
C LYS A 263 6.45 -6.81 -11.30
N ASN A 264 5.25 -7.26 -10.89
CA ASN A 264 4.12 -6.36 -10.73
C ASN A 264 4.29 -5.45 -9.51
N LEU A 265 4.76 -5.99 -8.38
CA LEU A 265 5.07 -5.21 -7.18
C LEU A 265 6.07 -4.08 -7.47
N GLU A 266 7.14 -4.36 -8.23
CA GLU A 266 8.12 -3.36 -8.65
C GLU A 266 7.52 -2.19 -9.45
N ARG A 267 6.48 -2.47 -10.25
CA ARG A 267 5.77 -1.46 -11.06
C ARG A 267 4.77 -0.65 -10.24
N TYR A 268 4.26 -1.23 -9.15
CA TYR A 268 3.20 -0.64 -8.33
C TYR A 268 3.71 0.55 -7.50
N SER A 269 5.00 0.56 -7.14
CA SER A 269 5.62 1.65 -6.39
C SER A 269 7.10 1.82 -6.80
N PRO A 270 7.36 2.42 -7.98
CA PRO A 270 8.73 2.56 -8.49
C PRO A 270 9.57 3.47 -7.59
N ASP A 271 8.95 4.47 -6.95
CA ASP A 271 9.58 5.44 -6.06
C ASP A 271 9.09 5.22 -4.62
N LEU A 272 9.77 4.34 -3.88
CA LEU A 272 9.48 4.11 -2.46
C LEU A 272 9.69 5.41 -1.67
N ARG A 273 8.64 5.94 -1.03
CA ARG A 273 8.76 7.11 -0.17
C ARG A 273 9.32 6.68 1.18
N ILE A 274 10.64 6.63 1.25
CA ILE A 274 11.35 6.21 2.45
C ILE A 274 11.50 7.41 3.39
N GLN A 275 10.98 7.27 4.60
CA GLN A 275 11.27 8.19 5.69
C GLN A 275 12.46 7.67 6.49
N LEU A 276 13.58 8.39 6.42
CA LEU A 276 14.77 8.10 7.20
C LEU A 276 14.68 8.74 8.59
N VAL A 277 14.99 7.93 9.61
CA VAL A 277 15.04 8.34 11.01
C VAL A 277 16.39 7.89 11.59
N GLU A 278 17.12 8.84 12.16
CA GLU A 278 18.38 8.57 12.84
C GLU A 278 18.18 8.66 14.36
N SER A 279 18.73 7.69 15.09
CA SER A 279 18.69 7.70 16.56
C SER A 279 19.83 8.53 17.13
N LYS A 280 19.55 9.27 18.21
CA LYS A 280 20.57 10.02 18.95
C LYS A 280 21.67 9.13 19.54
N ASP A 281 21.35 7.87 19.81
CA ASP A 281 22.27 6.88 20.38
C ASP A 281 22.93 6.00 19.29
N GLY A 282 22.86 6.41 18.02
CA GLY A 282 23.32 5.64 16.87
C GLY A 282 22.29 4.66 16.30
N GLY A 283 22.46 4.32 15.03
CA GLY A 283 21.54 3.50 14.24
C GLY A 283 20.56 4.32 13.42
N ARG A 284 20.12 3.76 12.29
CA ARG A 284 19.19 4.38 11.35
C ARG A 284 18.04 3.43 11.02
N ALA A 285 16.87 4.00 10.80
CA ALA A 285 15.69 3.30 10.32
C ALA A 285 15.11 3.98 9.08
N ALA A 286 14.65 3.18 8.14
CA ALA A 286 13.91 3.57 6.95
C ALA A 286 12.50 3.01 7.08
N ILE A 287 11.50 3.89 7.11
CA ILE A 287 10.09 3.51 7.25
C ILE A 287 9.40 3.74 5.92
N VAL A 288 8.62 2.75 5.48
CA VAL A 288 7.73 2.84 4.32
C VAL A 288 6.29 2.71 4.80
N ASN A 289 5.45 3.66 4.39
CA ASN A 289 4.06 3.78 4.78
C ASN A 289 3.24 4.22 3.55
N GLU A 290 3.23 3.43 2.48
CA GLU A 290 2.40 3.75 1.31
C GLU A 290 0.93 3.42 1.58
N HIS A 291 0.65 2.54 2.57
CA HIS A 291 -0.69 2.12 2.98
C HIS A 291 -1.53 1.57 1.82
N ASP A 292 -0.85 0.86 0.91
CA ASP A 292 -1.43 0.29 -0.30
C ASP A 292 -1.70 -1.22 -0.20
N GLY A 293 -1.62 -1.80 1.00
CA GLY A 293 -1.84 -3.23 1.24
C GLY A 293 -0.59 -4.08 1.00
N TYR A 294 0.52 -3.47 0.56
CA TYR A 294 1.72 -4.18 0.13
C TYR A 294 3.00 -3.65 0.79
N ASP A 295 2.92 -2.85 1.86
CA ASP A 295 4.12 -2.31 2.53
C ASP A 295 5.03 -3.44 3.01
N ALA A 296 4.49 -4.44 3.70
CA ALA A 296 5.26 -5.61 4.11
C ALA A 296 5.84 -6.36 2.90
N ALA A 297 5.07 -6.53 1.82
CA ALA A 297 5.48 -7.26 0.62
C ALA A 297 6.69 -6.60 -0.07
N ARG A 298 7.01 -5.32 0.18
CA ARG A 298 8.18 -4.65 -0.40
C ARG A 298 9.51 -5.24 0.04
N VAL A 299 9.55 -6.05 1.10
CA VAL A 299 10.73 -6.86 1.43
C VAL A 299 11.09 -7.85 0.29
N LEU A 300 10.13 -8.19 -0.58
CA LEU A 300 10.29 -9.10 -1.72
C LEU A 300 10.89 -8.43 -2.97
N LEU A 301 11.10 -7.12 -2.96
CA LEU A 301 11.63 -6.38 -4.13
C LEU A 301 13.08 -6.79 -4.41
N GLY A 302 13.37 -7.19 -5.66
CA GLY A 302 14.70 -7.66 -6.05
C GLY A 302 15.80 -6.60 -5.92
N ARG A 303 15.42 -5.32 -5.99
CA ARG A 303 16.33 -4.16 -5.89
C ARG A 303 16.28 -3.46 -4.53
N LEU A 304 15.70 -4.10 -3.51
CA LEU A 304 15.56 -3.51 -2.17
C LEU A 304 16.93 -3.19 -1.55
N HIS A 305 17.86 -4.15 -1.60
CA HIS A 305 19.20 -3.98 -1.05
C HIS A 305 19.94 -2.81 -1.72
N GLU A 306 19.95 -2.77 -3.06
CA GLU A 306 20.57 -1.68 -3.83
C GLU A 306 20.04 -0.30 -3.43
N ARG A 307 18.77 -0.21 -3.06
CA ARG A 307 18.10 1.06 -2.69
C ARG A 307 18.39 1.49 -1.25
N LEU A 308 18.35 0.56 -0.29
CA LEU A 308 18.40 0.90 1.13
C LEU A 308 19.78 0.75 1.76
N ALA A 309 20.66 -0.10 1.21
CA ALA A 309 21.99 -0.32 1.76
C ALA A 309 22.84 0.97 1.89
N PRO A 310 22.81 1.93 0.94
CA PRO A 310 23.51 3.21 1.10
C PRO A 310 23.00 4.05 2.29
N GLU A 311 21.71 3.92 2.62
CA GLU A 311 21.06 4.66 3.71
C GLU A 311 21.16 3.92 5.06
N LEU A 312 21.60 2.66 5.07
CA LEU A 312 21.64 1.79 6.25
C LEU A 312 23.02 1.12 6.49
N ASP A 313 24.09 1.67 5.92
CA ASP A 313 25.49 1.22 6.06
C ASP A 313 25.76 -0.24 5.64
N GLY A 314 25.08 -0.72 4.59
CA GLY A 314 25.29 -2.06 4.05
C GLY A 314 24.10 -2.98 4.28
N ASP A 315 24.35 -4.21 4.73
CA ASP A 315 23.28 -5.18 5.03
C ASP A 315 22.47 -4.71 6.24
N PHE A 316 21.15 -4.91 6.18
CA PHE A 316 20.22 -4.33 7.14
C PHE A 316 19.14 -5.32 7.55
N LEU A 317 18.48 -5.02 8.66
CA LEU A 317 17.35 -5.76 9.17
C LEU A 317 16.04 -5.12 8.68
N VAL A 318 15.02 -5.92 8.42
CA VAL A 318 13.67 -5.46 8.10
C VAL A 318 12.68 -6.09 9.07
N ALA A 319 11.74 -5.29 9.56
CA ALA A 319 10.60 -5.76 10.32
C ALA A 319 9.32 -5.55 9.50
N THR A 320 8.46 -6.58 9.48
CA THR A 320 7.10 -6.52 8.91
C THR A 320 6.10 -7.10 9.91
N PRO A 321 5.79 -6.39 11.02
CA PRO A 321 4.89 -6.88 12.05
C PRO A 321 3.44 -7.04 11.59
N ALA A 322 3.03 -6.27 10.57
CA ALA A 322 1.68 -6.29 10.01
C ALA A 322 1.72 -5.97 8.52
N ARG A 323 0.62 -6.26 7.80
CA ARG A 323 0.47 -6.10 6.33
C ARG A 323 0.96 -4.75 5.81
N ASP A 324 0.57 -3.66 6.46
CA ASP A 324 0.84 -2.29 6.04
C ASP A 324 1.97 -1.65 6.86
N MET A 325 2.97 -2.44 7.25
CA MET A 325 4.12 -1.94 7.99
C MET A 325 5.43 -2.52 7.44
N PHE A 326 6.36 -1.61 7.14
CA PHE A 326 7.72 -1.94 6.73
C PHE A 326 8.70 -1.00 7.44
N VAL A 327 9.63 -1.58 8.19
CA VAL A 327 10.69 -0.84 8.87
C VAL A 327 12.02 -1.52 8.60
N ALA A 328 12.86 -0.91 7.77
CA ALA A 328 14.25 -1.30 7.60
C ALA A 328 15.12 -0.59 8.64
N MET A 329 16.17 -1.23 9.13
CA MET A 329 17.04 -0.68 10.17
C MET A 329 18.47 -1.22 10.11
N THR A 330 19.43 -0.41 10.51
CA THR A 330 20.83 -0.83 10.67
C THR A 330 20.93 -1.99 11.66
N ALA A 331 21.78 -2.99 11.37
CA ALA A 331 22.01 -4.12 12.27
C ALA A 331 22.81 -3.76 13.54
N ASN A 332 23.43 -2.58 13.57
CA ASN A 332 24.17 -2.06 14.71
C ASN A 332 23.82 -0.59 14.97
N PRO A 333 23.92 -0.12 16.22
CA PRO A 333 24.33 -0.87 17.43
C PRO A 333 23.20 -1.74 18.00
N SER A 334 23.54 -2.79 18.77
CA SER A 334 22.56 -3.77 19.26
C SER A 334 21.46 -3.16 20.13
N HIS A 335 21.76 -2.17 20.97
CA HIS A 335 20.76 -1.51 21.82
C HIS A 335 19.71 -0.74 21.00
N PHE A 336 20.05 -0.29 19.79
CA PHE A 336 19.10 0.32 18.87
C PHE A 336 18.15 -0.75 18.33
N VAL A 337 18.70 -1.88 17.86
CA VAL A 337 17.93 -3.03 17.39
C VAL A 337 17.00 -3.56 18.48
N ASP A 338 17.47 -3.76 19.71
CA ASP A 338 16.67 -4.27 20.84
C ASP A 338 15.49 -3.35 21.20
N ARG A 339 15.63 -2.04 21.00
CA ARG A 339 14.54 -1.09 21.20
C ARG A 339 13.50 -1.17 20.08
N LEU A 340 13.95 -1.25 18.83
CA LEU A 340 13.04 -1.40 17.70
C LEU A 340 12.34 -2.75 17.74
N GLN A 341 13.03 -3.83 18.08
CA GLN A 341 12.43 -5.15 18.22
C GLN A 341 11.26 -5.14 19.23
N ARG A 342 11.45 -4.54 20.41
CA ARG A 342 10.36 -4.40 21.39
C ARG A 342 9.16 -3.62 20.86
N ARG A 343 9.40 -2.64 19.99
CA ARG A 343 8.33 -1.89 19.32
C ARG A 343 7.64 -2.74 18.27
N VAL A 344 8.39 -3.48 17.45
CA VAL A 344 7.88 -4.44 16.47
C VAL A 344 7.01 -5.49 17.16
N ASP A 345 7.43 -6.04 18.29
CA ASP A 345 6.63 -7.00 19.07
C ASP A 345 5.31 -6.39 19.55
N GLN A 346 5.33 -5.12 19.97
CA GLN A 346 4.12 -4.40 20.37
C GLN A 346 3.19 -4.15 19.18
N ASP A 347 3.77 -3.77 18.04
CA ASP A 347 3.05 -3.53 16.79
C ASP A 347 2.41 -4.82 16.26
N TYR A 348 3.14 -5.93 16.26
CA TYR A 348 2.65 -7.26 15.89
C TYR A 348 1.43 -7.70 16.71
N ARG A 349 1.40 -7.39 18.02
CA ARG A 349 0.28 -7.77 18.89
C ARG A 349 -0.96 -6.90 18.76
N ARG A 350 -0.83 -5.66 18.27
CA ARG A 350 -1.90 -4.65 18.30
C ARG A 350 -2.46 -4.31 16.93
N LEU A 351 -1.64 -4.42 15.88
CA LEU A 351 -2.05 -4.03 14.54
C LEU A 351 -2.87 -5.15 13.90
N PRO A 352 -3.84 -4.80 13.03
CA PRO A 352 -4.59 -5.79 12.30
C PRO A 352 -3.69 -6.50 11.28
N TYR A 353 -4.08 -7.72 10.90
CA TYR A 353 -3.34 -8.56 9.95
C TYR A 353 -1.85 -8.74 10.31
N PRO A 354 -1.58 -9.32 11.50
CA PRO A 354 -0.21 -9.57 11.95
C PRO A 354 0.49 -10.55 11.02
N ILE A 355 1.78 -10.31 10.75
CA ILE A 355 2.60 -11.17 9.89
C ILE A 355 3.65 -11.91 10.72
N THR A 356 4.67 -11.20 11.22
CA THR A 356 5.69 -11.83 12.06
C THR A 356 6.36 -10.79 12.96
N PRO A 357 6.66 -11.12 14.23
CA PRO A 357 7.50 -10.26 15.06
C PRO A 357 8.98 -10.35 14.67
N ASP A 358 9.38 -11.39 13.94
CA ASP A 358 10.78 -11.66 13.64
C ASP A 358 11.34 -10.73 12.55
N LEU A 359 12.65 -10.49 12.62
CA LEU A 359 13.34 -9.66 11.64
C LEU A 359 13.78 -10.49 10.43
N PHE A 360 13.94 -9.80 9.31
CA PHE A 360 14.54 -10.34 8.09
C PHE A 360 15.90 -9.69 7.91
N LEU A 361 16.92 -10.49 7.61
CA LEU A 361 18.21 -9.97 7.16
C LEU A 361 18.17 -9.79 5.65
N VAL A 362 18.42 -8.57 5.19
CA VAL A 362 18.51 -8.24 3.76
C VAL A 362 19.96 -8.01 3.39
N THR A 363 20.43 -8.82 2.45
CA THR A 363 21.78 -8.77 1.89
C THR A 363 21.70 -8.59 0.38
N ARG A 364 22.87 -8.45 -0.26
CA ARG A 364 22.95 -8.44 -1.73
C ARG A 364 22.43 -9.73 -2.37
N ASP A 365 22.52 -10.86 -1.66
CA ASP A 365 22.18 -12.19 -2.19
C ASP A 365 20.70 -12.54 -1.95
N GLY A 366 19.97 -11.73 -1.19
CA GLY A 366 18.55 -11.90 -0.94
C GLY A 366 18.17 -11.68 0.52
N VAL A 367 17.04 -12.27 0.91
CA VAL A 367 16.42 -12.11 2.23
C VAL A 367 16.49 -13.43 3.00
N ALA A 368 16.99 -13.37 4.23
CA ALA A 368 17.02 -14.49 5.16
C ALA A 368 16.17 -14.19 6.40
N GLY A 369 15.61 -15.23 7.02
CA GLY A 369 14.94 -15.11 8.30
C GLY A 369 15.94 -15.05 9.46
N THR A 370 15.60 -14.33 10.53
CA THR A 370 16.38 -14.36 11.79
C THR A 370 15.79 -15.28 12.84
N ALA A 371 14.60 -15.86 12.61
CA ALA A 371 14.03 -16.88 13.48
C ALA A 371 14.90 -18.15 13.44
N ALA A 372 15.16 -18.72 14.63
CA ALA A 372 16.06 -19.86 14.83
C ALA A 372 15.42 -21.21 14.50
#